data_AF-A0A6V7TKL2-F1
#
_entry.id   AF-A0A6V7TKL2-F1
#
_cell.length_a   1.000
_cell.length_b   1.000
_cell.length_c   1.000
_cell.angle_alpha   90.00
_cell.angle_beta   90.00
_cell.angle_gamma   90.00
#
_symmetry.space_group_name_H-M   'P 1'
#
loop_
_entity.id
_entity.type
_entity.pdbx_description
1 polymer ?
#
loop_
_entity_poly.entity_id
_entity_poly.type
_entity_poly.pdbx_seq_one_letter_code
_entity_poly.pdbx_strand_id
1 'polypeptide(L)'
;MSFSTCSKSTLDINSSSFDPEYYVQDLLRKKGLEELVAVEQDMVNNVRRLDSEMQSLVYENYSKFLNATSTVKDMQNRLTDAHNVKNYFFS
;
A
#
# COMPACT_ATOMS: atom_id res chain seq x y z
N MET A 1 -1.95 40.78 1.11
CA MET A 1 -2.76 39.61 1.51
C MET A 1 -3.26 38.96 0.24
N SER A 2 -2.63 37.86 -0.17
CA SER A 2 -3.01 37.13 -1.39
C SER A 2 -4.09 36.12 -1.00
N PHE A 3 -5.33 36.37 -1.44
CA PHE A 3 -6.37 35.35 -1.38
C PHE A 3 -6.06 34.34 -2.48
N SER A 4 -5.52 33.18 -2.08
CA SER A 4 -5.30 32.06 -2.98
C SER A 4 -6.64 31.63 -3.56
N THR A 5 -6.72 31.63 -4.89
CA THR A 5 -7.89 31.21 -5.64
C THR A 5 -8.19 29.75 -5.36
N CYS A 6 -9.37 29.47 -4.82
CA CYS A 6 -9.91 28.12 -4.63
C CYS A 6 -10.01 27.39 -5.97
N SER A 7 -9.02 26.56 -6.27
CA SER A 7 -9.14 25.50 -7.27
C SER A 7 -9.59 24.26 -6.52
N LYS A 8 -10.57 23.49 -7.05
CA LYS A 8 -11.01 22.20 -6.45
C LYS A 8 -9.84 21.28 -6.08
N SER A 9 -8.70 21.41 -6.76
CA SER A 9 -7.48 20.66 -6.50
C SER A 9 -6.78 20.95 -5.16
N THR A 10 -7.09 22.06 -4.48
CA THR A 10 -6.48 22.41 -3.18
C THR A 10 -7.23 21.81 -1.99
N LEU A 11 -8.49 21.42 -2.19
CA LEU A 11 -9.32 20.74 -1.18
C LEU A 11 -9.28 19.21 -1.28
N ASP A 12 -8.69 18.68 -2.34
CA ASP A 12 -8.54 17.23 -2.53
C ASP A 12 -7.30 16.74 -1.76
N ILE A 13 -7.53 15.92 -0.73
CA ILE A 13 -6.46 15.35 0.12
C ILE A 13 -5.49 14.44 -0.64
N ASN A 14 -5.89 13.93 -1.81
CA ASN A 14 -5.05 13.07 -2.65
C ASN A 14 -4.28 13.86 -3.73
N SER A 15 -4.55 15.15 -3.85
CA SER A 15 -3.91 16.02 -4.84
C SER A 15 -2.55 16.49 -4.35
N SER A 16 -1.59 16.59 -5.27
CA SER A 16 -0.26 17.16 -4.99
C SER A 16 -0.30 18.66 -4.65
N SER A 17 -1.43 19.33 -4.92
CA SER A 17 -1.67 20.75 -4.61
C SER A 17 -2.54 20.94 -3.36
N PHE A 18 -2.69 19.90 -2.53
CA PHE A 18 -3.49 19.96 -1.31
C PHE A 18 -2.99 21.04 -0.35
N ASP A 19 -3.91 21.88 0.13
CA ASP A 19 -3.66 22.90 1.14
C ASP A 19 -4.42 22.52 2.43
N PRO A 20 -3.72 22.05 3.48
CA PRO A 20 -4.35 21.58 4.71
C PRO A 20 -5.03 22.70 5.49
N GLU A 21 -4.45 23.90 5.51
CA GLU A 21 -5.00 25.07 6.22
C GLU A 21 -6.33 25.49 5.58
N TYR A 22 -6.34 25.55 4.25
CA TYR A 22 -7.54 25.91 3.50
C TYR A 22 -8.63 24.83 3.61
N TYR A 23 -8.25 23.55 3.56
CA TYR A 23 -9.16 22.43 3.75
C TYR A 23 -9.83 22.44 5.13
N VAL A 24 -9.06 22.64 6.20
CA VAL A 24 -9.61 22.70 7.58
C VAL A 24 -10.51 23.92 7.75
N GLN A 25 -10.13 25.08 7.20
CA GLN A 25 -10.97 26.28 7.25
C GLN A 25 -12.30 26.08 6.52
N ASP A 26 -12.27 25.45 5.34
CA ASP A 26 -13.46 25.12 4.56
C ASP A 26 -14.36 24.12 5.30
N LEU A 27 -13.77 23.11 5.94
CA LEU A 27 -14.46 22.10 6.73
C LEU A 27 -15.18 22.71 7.93
N LEU A 28 -14.50 23.56 8.71
CA LEU A 28 -15.06 24.25 9.87
C LEU A 28 -16.19 25.23 9.50
N ARG A 29 -16.15 25.80 8.29
CA ARG A 29 -17.21 26.69 7.79
C ARG A 29 -18.45 25.94 7.32
N LYS A 30 -18.31 24.68 6.88
CA LYS A 30 -19.38 23.91 6.21
C LYS A 30 -20.04 22.85 7.09
N LYS A 31 -19.32 22.32 8.09
CA LYS A 31 -19.75 21.18 8.89
C LYS A 31 -20.07 21.56 10.33
N GLY A 32 -21.08 20.90 10.89
CA GLY A 32 -21.37 20.94 12.32
C GLY A 32 -20.37 20.11 13.14
N LEU A 33 -20.41 20.26 14.47
CA LEU A 33 -19.49 19.57 15.38
C LEU A 33 -19.56 18.04 15.26
N GLU A 34 -20.77 17.48 15.18
CA GLU A 34 -20.97 16.03 15.04
C GLU A 34 -20.37 15.50 13.72
N GLU A 35 -20.59 16.23 12.63
CA GLU A 35 -20.00 15.88 11.33
C GLU A 35 -18.48 16.02 11.33
N LEU A 36 -17.94 16.98 12.08
CA LEU A 36 -16.49 17.16 12.23
C LEU A 36 -15.85 15.99 12.99
N VAL A 37 -16.51 15.52 14.06
CA VAL A 37 -16.09 14.31 14.80
C VAL A 37 -16.14 13.09 13.88
N ALA A 38 -17.18 12.95 13.06
CA ALA A 38 -17.27 11.86 12.09
C ALA A 38 -16.13 11.91 11.05
N VAL A 39 -15.75 13.10 10.57
CA VAL A 39 -14.62 13.27 9.65
C VAL A 39 -13.30 12.89 10.31
N GLU A 40 -13.08 13.30 11.56
CA GLU A 40 -11.87 12.92 12.31
C GLU A 40 -11.79 11.40 12.47
N GLN A 41 -12.89 10.76 12.86
CA GLN A 41 -12.93 9.32 13.05
C GLN A 41 -12.69 8.56 11.74
N ASP A 42 -13.27 9.02 10.63
CA ASP A 42 -13.01 8.46 9.30
C ASP A 42 -11.55 8.62 8.89
N MET A 43 -10.94 9.78 9.15
CA MET A 43 -9.53 10.02 8.86
C MET A 43 -8.62 9.06 9.65
N VAL A 44 -8.88 8.87 10.95
CA VAL A 44 -8.14 7.92 11.79
C VAL A 44 -8.30 6.49 11.28
N ASN A 45 -9.51 6.10 10.86
CA ASN A 45 -9.76 4.78 10.30
C ASN A 45 -9.03 4.58 8.97
N ASN A 46 -9.02 5.60 8.11
CA ASN A 46 -8.28 5.57 6.84
C ASN A 46 -6.77 5.41 7.06
N VAL A 47 -6.18 6.10 8.03
CA VAL A 47 -4.76 5.92 8.38
C VAL A 47 -4.48 4.47 8.78
N ARG A 48 -5.29 3.88 9.66
CA ARG A 48 -5.12 2.49 10.11
C ARG A 48 -5.31 1.48 8.97
N ARG A 49 -6.30 1.72 8.11
CA ARG A 49 -6.57 0.88 6.94
C ARG A 49 -5.42 0.91 5.95
N LEU A 50 -4.93 2.10 5.60
CA LEU A 50 -3.80 2.28 4.68
C LEU A 50 -2.52 1.61 5.20
N ASP A 51 -2.26 1.71 6.51
CA ASP A 51 -1.13 1.00 7.14
C ASP A 51 -1.29 -0.52 7.03
N SER A 52 -2.49 -1.04 7.32
CA SER A 52 -2.79 -2.47 7.20
C SER A 52 -2.66 -2.99 5.76
N GLU A 53 -3.14 -2.21 4.78
CA GLU A 53 -3.02 -2.51 3.35
C GLU A 53 -1.55 -2.53 2.92
N MET A 54 -0.75 -1.57 3.37
CA MET A 54 0.69 -1.55 3.13
C MET A 54 1.36 -2.81 3.70
N GLN A 55 1.06 -3.18 4.95
CA GLN A 55 1.60 -4.40 5.57
C GLN A 55 1.19 -5.67 4.79
N SER A 56 -0.07 -5.77 4.37
CA SER A 56 -0.56 -6.90 3.57
C SER A 56 0.17 -7.02 2.24
N LEU A 57 0.36 -5.91 1.53
CA LEU A 57 1.10 -5.88 0.26
C LEU A 57 2.54 -6.36 0.43
N VAL A 58 3.22 -5.89 1.48
CA VAL A 58 4.58 -6.29 1.81
C VAL A 58 4.63 -7.79 2.11
N TYR A 59 3.71 -8.28 2.95
CA TYR A 59 3.62 -9.69 3.30
C TYR A 59 3.38 -10.58 2.06
N GLU A 60 2.42 -10.22 1.22
CA GLU A 60 2.13 -10.94 -0.01
C GLU A 60 3.33 -10.99 -0.95
N ASN A 61 4.05 -9.88 -1.11
CA ASN A 61 5.22 -9.82 -1.97
C ASN A 61 6.36 -10.69 -1.43
N TYR A 62 6.61 -10.67 -0.12
CA TYR A 62 7.61 -11.55 0.50
C TYR A 62 7.23 -13.02 0.37
N SER A 63 5.96 -13.37 0.59
CA SER A 63 5.46 -14.73 0.42
C SER A 63 5.63 -15.22 -1.01
N LYS A 64 5.27 -14.39 -2.01
CA LYS A 64 5.46 -14.70 -3.44
C LYS A 64 6.95 -14.91 -3.77
N PHE A 65 7.83 -14.05 -3.28
CA PHE A 65 9.27 -14.16 -3.51
C PHE A 65 9.87 -15.44 -2.89
N LEU A 66 9.47 -15.77 -1.66
CA LEU A 66 9.90 -16.98 -0.98
C LEU A 66 9.44 -18.23 -1.73
N ASN A 67 8.18 -18.27 -2.17
CA ASN A 67 7.63 -19.37 -2.96
C ASN A 67 8.36 -19.54 -4.31
N ALA A 68 8.66 -18.43 -5.00
CA ALA A 68 9.45 -18.48 -6.23
C ALA A 68 10.86 -19.03 -5.98
N THR A 69 11.52 -18.60 -4.90
CA THR A 69 12.85 -19.10 -4.51
C THR A 69 12.83 -20.59 -4.19
N SER A 70 11.85 -21.06 -3.41
CA SER A 70 11.66 -22.48 -3.12
C SER A 70 11.45 -23.29 -4.39
N THR A 71 10.62 -22.78 -5.32
CA THR A 71 10.38 -23.43 -6.62
C THR A 71 11.66 -23.59 -7.42
N VAL A 72 12.50 -22.54 -7.50
CA VAL A 72 13.80 -22.59 -8.20
C VAL A 72 14.73 -23.62 -7.55
N LYS A 73 14.79 -23.66 -6.21
CA LYS A 73 15.60 -24.64 -5.47
C LYS A 73 15.14 -26.07 -5.73
N ASP A 74 13.84 -26.31 -5.73
CA ASP A 74 13.26 -27.64 -6.02
C ASP A 74 13.55 -28.07 -7.45
N MET A 75 13.49 -27.15 -8.41
CA MET A 75 13.90 -27.42 -9.79
C MET A 75 15.38 -27.82 -9.87
N GLN A 76 16.27 -27.10 -9.17
CA GLN A 76 17.70 -27.42 -9.14
C GLN A 76 17.98 -28.81 -8.55
N ASN A 77 17.29 -29.16 -7.45
CA ASN A 77 17.42 -30.48 -6.82
C ASN A 77 16.99 -31.58 -7.80
N ARG A 78 15.82 -31.43 -8.44
CA ARG A 78 15.31 -32.41 -9.42
C ARG A 78 16.26 -32.62 -10.60
N LEU A 79 16.89 -31.55 -11.10
CA LEU A 79 17.90 -31.64 -12.17
C LEU A 79 19.16 -32.37 -11.70
N THR A 80 19.60 -32.11 -10.47
CA THR A 80 20.75 -32.77 -9.84
C THR A 80 20.48 -34.26 -9.68
N ASP A 81 19.30 -34.62 -9.16
CA ASP A 81 18.87 -36.01 -9.01
C ASP A 81 18.83 -36.73 -10.36
N ALA A 82 18.25 -36.10 -11.38
CA ALA A 82 18.19 -36.66 -12.72
C ALA A 82 19.58 -36.87 -13.34
N HIS A 83 20.52 -35.95 -13.12
CA HIS A 83 21.90 -36.09 -13.56
C HIS A 83 22.63 -37.24 -12.85
N ASN A 84 22.44 -37.36 -11.53
CA ASN A 84 23.03 -38.44 -10.73
C ASN A 84 22.51 -39.81 -11.16
N VAL A 85 21.20 -39.97 -11.34
CA VAL A 85 20.60 -41.23 -11.83
C VAL A 85 21.17 -41.61 -13.20
N LYS A 86 21.37 -40.64 -14.10
CA LYS A 86 21.96 -40.90 -15.42
C LYS A 86 23.41 -41.42 -15.29
N ASN A 87 24.22 -40.88 -14.39
CA ASN A 87 25.59 -41.37 -14.19
C ASN A 87 25.63 -42.82 -13.66
N TYR A 88 24.64 -43.25 -12.87
CA TYR A 88 24.55 -44.64 -12.43
C TYR A 88 24.06 -45.62 -13.50
N PHE A 89 23.20 -45.18 -14.42
CA PHE A 89 22.63 -46.04 -15.46
C PHE A 89 23.49 -46.14 -16.73
N PHE A 90 24.40 -45.20 -16.97
CA PHE A 90 25.26 -45.15 -18.16
C PHE A 90 26.76 -45.40 -17.87
N SER A 91 27.12 -45.74 -16.63
CA SER A 91 28.44 -46.25 -16.25
C SER A 91 28.46 -47.78 -16.23
#